data_AF-A0A9D8XBA1-F1
#
_entry.id   AF-A0A9D8XBA1-F1
#
_cell.length_a   1.000
_cell.length_b   1.000
_cell.length_c   1.000
_cell.angle_alpha   90.00
_cell.angle_beta   90.00
_cell.angle_gamma   90.00
#
_symmetry.space_group_name_H-M   'P 1'
#
loop_
_entity.id
_entity.type
_entity.pdbx_description
1 polymer ?
#
loop_
_entity_poly.entity_id
_entity_poly.type
_entity_poly.pdbx_seq_one_letter_code
_entity_poly.pdbx_strand_id
1 'polypeptide(L)'
;MKRRDFMKFPAFGMTLALTGYSCAEELNEDVQETDIQWKGRTQIFNMHDFQAPPCLPLRVGYIGLGNRGYASLRRLAQMEGVEIRAIADC
;
A
#
# COMPACT_ATOMS: atom_id res chain seq x y z
N MET A 1 26.97 -11.20 -7.86
CA MET A 1 26.32 -10.56 -6.69
C MET A 1 24.83 -10.89 -6.74
N LYS A 2 24.28 -11.60 -5.74
CA LYS A 2 22.88 -12.06 -5.77
C LYS A 2 22.00 -10.97 -5.13
N ARG A 3 20.87 -10.63 -5.77
CA ARG A 3 19.93 -9.55 -5.36
C ARG A 3 19.44 -9.62 -3.91
N ARG A 4 19.56 -10.79 -3.28
CA ARG A 4 19.10 -11.09 -1.92
C ARG A 4 20.12 -10.71 -0.84
N ASP A 5 21.33 -10.32 -1.25
CA ASP A 5 22.42 -10.00 -0.32
C ASP A 5 22.34 -8.54 0.17
N PHE A 6 21.53 -7.69 -0.49
CA PHE A 6 21.31 -6.28 -0.13
C PHE A 6 20.55 -6.11 1.19
N MET A 7 19.58 -6.98 1.48
CA MET A 7 18.83 -6.96 2.75
C MET A 7 19.65 -7.47 3.95
N LYS A 8 20.83 -8.04 3.71
CA LYS A 8 21.70 -8.56 4.78
C LYS A 8 22.75 -7.56 5.22
N PHE A 9 22.69 -6.31 4.75
CA PHE A 9 23.65 -5.26 5.12
C PHE A 9 23.34 -4.77 6.55
N PRO A 10 24.11 -5.15 7.59
CA PRO A 10 23.77 -4.87 8.98
C PRO A 10 24.21 -3.45 9.42
N ALA A 11 24.76 -2.65 8.50
CA ALA A 11 25.41 -1.38 8.83
C ALA A 11 24.45 -0.25 9.22
N PHE A 12 23.14 -0.36 8.93
CA PHE A 12 22.14 0.63 9.35
C PHE A 12 21.43 0.27 10.66
N GLY A 13 21.65 -0.94 11.20
CA GLY A 13 20.96 -1.45 12.39
C GLY A 13 21.60 -1.10 13.73
N MET A 14 22.85 -0.62 13.75
CA MET A 14 23.60 -0.44 15.01
C MET A 14 23.37 0.91 15.70
N THR A 15 22.91 1.96 15.02
CA THR A 15 22.63 3.27 15.65
C THR A 15 21.24 3.33 16.29
N LEU A 16 20.30 2.46 15.88
CA LEU A 16 18.96 2.40 16.45
C LEU A 16 18.82 1.40 17.64
N ALA A 17 19.91 0.81 18.10
CA ALA A 17 19.88 -0.17 19.19
C ALA A 17 19.95 0.46 20.61
N LEU A 18 20.24 1.76 20.72
CA LEU A 18 20.40 2.44 22.02
C LEU A 18 19.16 3.22 22.50
N THR A 19 18.12 3.39 21.67
CA THR A 19 16.94 4.20 22.04
C THR A 19 15.57 3.55 21.80
N GLY A 20 15.50 2.29 21.36
CA GLY A 20 14.25 1.72 20.80
C GLY A 20 13.71 0.42 21.39
N TYR A 21 14.15 -0.01 22.59
CA TYR A 21 13.73 -1.30 23.18
C TYR A 21 12.26 -1.38 23.62
N SER A 22 11.44 -0.34 23.46
CA SER A 22 10.01 -0.38 23.79
C SER A 22 9.07 -0.59 22.59
N CYS A 23 9.56 -0.59 21.33
CA CYS A 23 8.70 -0.71 20.14
C CYS A 23 8.76 -2.10 19.46
N ALA A 24 9.65 -2.99 19.86
CA ALA A 24 9.80 -4.29 19.20
C ALA A 24 8.75 -5.33 19.63
N GLU A 25 8.22 -5.23 20.84
CA GLU A 25 7.21 -6.17 21.35
C GLU A 25 5.82 -5.87 20.77
N GLU A 26 5.38 -4.60 20.75
CA GLU A 26 4.09 -4.21 20.17
C GLU A 26 4.01 -4.52 18.66
N LEU A 27 5.09 -4.32 17.89
CA LEU A 27 5.13 -4.67 16.48
C LEU A 27 5.03 -6.18 16.22
N ASN A 28 5.49 -7.02 17.15
CA ASN A 28 5.42 -8.47 16.99
C ASN A 28 4.00 -9.01 17.24
N GLU A 29 3.23 -8.38 18.11
CA GLU A 29 1.83 -8.77 18.36
C GLU A 29 0.91 -8.41 17.18
N ASP A 30 1.04 -7.20 16.63
CA ASP A 30 0.27 -6.76 15.45
C ASP A 30 0.57 -7.60 14.19
N VAL A 31 1.83 -7.99 14.00
CA VAL A 31 2.23 -8.87 12.88
C VAL A 31 1.69 -10.29 13.05
N GLN A 32 1.66 -10.81 14.29
CA GLN A 32 1.09 -12.13 14.55
C GLN A 32 -0.42 -12.15 14.32
N GLU A 33 -1.15 -11.09 14.70
CA GLU A 33 -2.61 -11.01 14.55
C GLU A 33 -3.06 -10.85 13.09
N THR A 34 -2.25 -10.17 12.27
CA THR A 34 -2.49 -10.13 10.82
C THR A 34 -2.20 -11.49 10.17
N ASP A 35 -1.11 -12.17 10.54
CA ASP A 35 -0.74 -13.48 9.99
C ASP A 35 -1.83 -14.55 10.20
N ILE A 36 -2.53 -14.57 11.34
CA ILE A 36 -3.67 -15.49 11.57
C ILE A 36 -4.88 -15.19 10.69
N GLN A 37 -5.15 -13.93 10.33
CA GLN A 37 -6.23 -13.60 9.38
C GLN A 37 -5.91 -14.06 7.94
N TRP A 38 -4.63 -14.10 7.56
CA TRP A 38 -4.20 -14.53 6.22
C TRP A 38 -3.96 -16.05 6.11
N LYS A 39 -3.58 -16.73 7.20
CA LYS A 39 -3.40 -18.19 7.30
C LYS A 39 -4.74 -18.93 7.25
N GLY A 40 -5.32 -19.03 6.05
CA GLY A 40 -6.56 -19.79 5.80
C GLY A 40 -7.39 -19.22 4.66
N ARG A 41 -7.10 -18.00 4.23
CA ARG A 41 -7.74 -17.39 3.07
C ARG A 41 -7.06 -17.88 1.79
N THR A 42 -7.69 -18.83 1.11
CA THR A 42 -7.29 -19.19 -0.25
C THR A 42 -7.62 -18.02 -1.18
N GLN A 43 -6.59 -17.40 -1.77
CA GLN A 43 -6.79 -16.40 -2.81
C GLN A 43 -7.35 -17.08 -4.06
N ILE A 44 -8.66 -16.96 -4.30
CA ILE A 44 -9.33 -17.59 -5.45
C ILE A 44 -9.00 -16.87 -6.77
N PHE A 45 -8.66 -15.58 -6.68
CA PHE A 45 -8.41 -14.72 -7.83
C PHE A 45 -7.27 -13.74 -7.53
N ASN A 46 -6.28 -13.68 -8.43
CA ASN A 46 -5.12 -12.79 -8.29
C ASN A 46 -5.06 -11.71 -9.38
N MET A 47 -6.15 -11.50 -10.15
CA MET A 47 -6.19 -10.55 -11.26
C MET A 47 -5.26 -10.91 -12.46
N HIS A 48 -4.59 -12.08 -12.44
CA HIS A 48 -3.83 -12.58 -13.59
C HIS A 48 -4.77 -12.84 -14.75
N ASP A 49 -4.38 -12.37 -15.95
CA ASP A 49 -5.18 -12.39 -17.19
C ASP A 49 -6.53 -11.64 -17.12
N PHE A 50 -6.80 -10.87 -16.06
CA PHE A 50 -7.99 -10.04 -16.01
C PHE A 50 -7.81 -8.80 -16.89
N GLN A 51 -8.54 -8.78 -18.01
CA GLN A 51 -8.56 -7.65 -18.92
C GLN A 51 -9.90 -6.92 -18.83
N ALA A 52 -9.91 -5.78 -18.14
CA ALA A 52 -11.09 -4.93 -18.10
C ALA A 52 -11.37 -4.34 -19.51
N PRO A 53 -12.64 -4.16 -19.89
CA PRO A 53 -12.99 -3.46 -21.13
C PRO A 53 -12.44 -2.03 -21.16
N PRO A 54 -12.13 -1.48 -22.35
CA PRO A 54 -11.67 -0.11 -22.46
C PRO A 54 -12.76 0.88 -21.99
N CYS A 55 -12.36 1.87 -21.20
CA CYS A 55 -13.25 2.93 -20.72
C CYS A 55 -12.58 4.30 -20.89
N LEU A 56 -12.99 5.04 -21.92
CA LEU A 56 -12.60 6.44 -22.12
C LEU A 56 -13.84 7.32 -22.32
N PRO A 57 -13.93 8.48 -21.67
CA PRO A 57 -13.03 8.96 -20.60
C PRO A 57 -13.15 8.12 -19.32
N LEU A 58 -12.06 8.01 -18.57
CA LEU A 58 -12.00 7.30 -17.30
C LEU A 58 -12.60 8.18 -16.20
N ARG A 59 -13.85 7.88 -15.83
CA ARG A 59 -14.64 8.64 -14.86
C ARG A 59 -14.34 8.17 -13.44
N VAL A 60 -13.82 9.07 -12.59
CA VAL A 60 -13.41 8.77 -11.22
C VAL A 60 -14.28 9.51 -10.21
N GLY A 61 -14.72 8.80 -9.18
CA GLY A 61 -15.23 9.38 -7.95
C GLY A 61 -14.23 9.16 -6.81
N TYR A 62 -13.97 10.20 -6.03
CA TYR A 62 -13.13 10.13 -4.83
C TYR A 62 -14.00 10.04 -3.57
N ILE A 63 -13.66 9.11 -2.67
CA ILE A 63 -14.24 9.00 -1.33
C ILE A 63 -13.08 9.06 -0.33
N GLY A 64 -13.11 10.04 0.56
CA GLY A 64 -12.05 10.31 1.53
C GLY A 64 -10.90 11.13 0.95
N LEU A 65 -10.73 12.36 1.43
CA LEU A 65 -9.65 13.28 1.03
C LEU A 65 -8.62 13.54 2.13
N GLY A 66 -8.34 12.54 2.96
CA GLY A 66 -7.16 12.56 3.81
C GLY A 66 -5.84 12.63 3.01
N ASN A 67 -4.70 12.62 3.71
CA ASN A 67 -3.37 12.79 3.11
C ASN A 67 -3.11 11.88 1.89
N ARG A 68 -3.62 10.64 1.90
CA ARG A 68 -3.48 9.68 0.78
C ARG A 68 -4.44 9.97 -0.37
N GLY A 69 -5.70 10.30 -0.06
CA GLY A 69 -6.73 10.63 -1.05
C GLY A 69 -6.34 11.86 -1.85
N TYR A 70 -5.93 12.93 -1.16
CA TYR A 70 -5.49 14.16 -1.80
C TYR A 70 -4.24 13.97 -2.67
N ALA A 71 -3.26 13.19 -2.19
CA ALA A 71 -2.06 12.89 -2.98
C ALA A 71 -2.39 12.09 -4.25
N SER A 72 -3.35 11.17 -4.20
CA SER A 72 -3.84 10.43 -5.38
C SER A 72 -4.58 11.36 -6.34
N LEU A 73 -5.49 12.18 -5.82
CA LEU A 73 -6.29 13.14 -6.59
C LEU A 73 -5.40 14.05 -7.44
N ARG A 74 -4.33 14.59 -6.85
CA ARG A 74 -3.39 15.45 -7.58
C ARG A 74 -2.75 14.76 -8.78
N ARG A 75 -2.48 13.45 -8.70
CA ARG A 75 -1.89 12.67 -9.80
C ARG A 75 -2.93 12.41 -10.89
N LEU A 76 -4.11 11.91 -10.51
CA LEU A 76 -5.18 11.60 -11.47
C LEU A 76 -5.70 12.85 -12.19
N ALA A 77 -5.75 13.99 -11.50
CA ALA A 77 -6.18 15.26 -12.09
C ALA A 77 -5.25 15.77 -13.21
N GLN A 78 -4.01 15.26 -13.28
CA GLN A 78 -3.03 15.64 -14.30
C GLN A 78 -2.97 14.66 -15.47
N MET A 79 -3.72 13.55 -15.42
CA MET A 79 -3.69 12.52 -16.45
C MET A 79 -4.69 12.84 -17.57
N GLU A 80 -4.23 12.68 -18.81
CA GLU A 80 -5.10 12.81 -19.98
C GLU A 80 -6.15 11.69 -20.00
N GLY A 81 -7.38 12.02 -20.40
CA GLY A 81 -8.48 11.06 -20.51
C GLY A 81 -9.12 10.66 -19.17
N VAL A 82 -8.72 11.28 -18.06
CA VAL A 82 -9.35 11.11 -16.73
C VAL A 82 -10.32 12.26 -16.44
N GLU A 83 -11.52 11.93 -15.97
CA GLU A 83 -12.56 12.89 -15.58
C GLU A 83 -12.96 12.63 -14.12
N ILE A 84 -12.59 13.55 -13.21
CA ILE A 84 -13.01 13.47 -11.81
C ILE A 84 -14.43 14.04 -11.69
N ARG A 85 -15.43 13.19 -11.45
CA ARG A 85 -16.86 13.56 -11.46
C ARG A 85 -17.46 13.81 -10.09
N ALA A 86 -16.89 13.21 -9.05
CA ALA A 86 -17.44 13.29 -7.70
C ALA A 86 -16.33 13.25 -6.67
N ILE A 87 -16.55 13.97 -5.58
CA ILE A 87 -15.72 13.96 -4.40
C ILE A 87 -16.67 13.90 -3.19
N ALA A 88 -16.44 12.94 -2.31
CA ALA A 88 -17.13 12.81 -1.03
C ALA A 88 -16.09 12.72 0.09
N ASP A 89 -16.18 13.58 1.09
CA ASP A 89 -15.35 13.55 2.29
C ASP A 89 -16.21 13.91 3.51
N CYS A 90 -15.79 13.45 4.69
CA CYS A 90 -16.53 13.63 5.96
C CYS A 90 -16.34 15.01 6.58
#